data_AF-A0A3S2DAQ6-F1
#
_entry.id   AF-A0A3S2DAQ6-F1
#
_cell.length_a   1.000
_cell.length_b   1.000
_cell.length_c   1.000
_cell.angle_alpha   90.00
_cell.angle_beta   90.00
_cell.angle_gamma   90.00
#
_symmetry.space_group_name_H-M   'P 1'
#
loop_
_entity.id
_entity.type
_entity.pdbx_description
1 polymer ?
#
loop_
_entity_poly.entity_id
_entity_poly.type
_entity_poly.pdbx_seq_one_letter_code
_entity_poly.pdbx_strand_id
1 'polypeptide(L)'
;GKIIAANTQSRAATVDVDVDGDGKADARVQIGPAVRGTALRDSLDFIQFNDFTNQIDFAQFGKAFNAYADKTVLSKLPREALEGRSAKVLGAYTLGSGQDLPLVTPAEAEIGPKP
;
A
#
# COMPACT_ATOMS: atom_id res chain seq x y z
N GLY A 1 -13.09 3.23 2.56
CA GLY A 1 -13.35 4.31 1.59
C GLY A 1 -13.87 3.75 0.28
N LYS A 2 -14.10 4.63 -0.69
CA LYS A 2 -14.49 4.31 -2.07
C LYS A 2 -13.31 4.57 -2.99
N ILE A 3 -13.08 3.67 -3.95
CA ILE A 3 -12.06 3.87 -4.97
C ILE A 3 -12.60 4.87 -6.00
N ILE A 4 -11.91 5.98 -6.20
CA ILE A 4 -12.30 7.01 -7.17
C ILE A 4 -11.43 7.02 -8.42
N ALA A 5 -10.21 6.48 -8.35
CA ALA A 5 -9.34 6.27 -9.51
C ALA A 5 -8.46 5.04 -9.31
N ALA A 6 -8.15 4.33 -10.40
CA ALA A 6 -7.25 3.19 -10.37
C ALA A 6 -6.19 3.29 -11.46
N ASN A 7 -4.91 3.27 -11.07
CA ASN A 7 -3.79 3.17 -11.99
C ASN A 7 -3.20 1.75 -11.93
N THR A 8 -3.57 0.91 -12.90
CA THR A 8 -3.11 -0.50 -12.99
C THR A 8 -2.22 -0.78 -14.19
N GLN A 9 -1.82 0.25 -14.94
CA GLN A 9 -1.02 0.11 -16.17
C GLN A 9 0.41 -0.34 -15.91
N SER A 10 0.96 -0.04 -14.73
CA SER A 10 2.32 -0.41 -14.33
C SER A 10 2.32 -1.43 -13.20
N ARG A 11 3.46 -2.09 -12.99
CA ARG A 11 3.66 -2.98 -11.83
C ARG A 11 3.58 -2.23 -10.50
N ALA A 12 3.78 -0.90 -10.48
CA ALA A 12 3.57 -0.05 -9.31
C ALA A 12 2.13 0.47 -9.31
N ALA A 13 1.16 -0.44 -9.40
CA ALA A 13 -0.25 -0.09 -9.47
C ALA A 13 -0.74 0.53 -8.15
N THR A 14 -1.64 1.51 -8.26
CA THR A 14 -2.21 2.24 -7.13
C THR A 14 -3.71 2.47 -7.31
N VAL A 15 -4.41 2.65 -6.21
CA VAL A 15 -5.80 3.15 -6.20
C VAL A 15 -5.90 4.37 -5.30
N ASP A 16 -6.69 5.33 -5.74
CA ASP A 16 -6.99 6.54 -4.98
C ASP A 16 -8.31 6.32 -4.25
N VAL A 17 -8.29 6.48 -2.93
CA VAL A 17 -9.39 6.16 -2.03
C VAL A 17 -9.89 7.43 -1.37
N ASP A 18 -11.18 7.67 -1.54
CA ASP A 18 -11.98 8.67 -0.85
C ASP A 18 -12.55 8.03 0.44
N VAL A 19 -12.25 8.61 1.59
CA VAL A 19 -12.65 8.09 2.91
C VAL A 19 -13.81 8.90 3.48
N ASP A 20 -13.90 10.20 3.20
CA ASP A 20 -14.91 11.09 3.75
C ASP A 20 -16.15 11.31 2.84
N GLY A 21 -16.07 10.88 1.58
CA GLY A 21 -17.13 10.93 0.59
C GLY A 21 -17.23 12.26 -0.16
N ASP A 22 -16.20 13.11 -0.14
CA ASP A 22 -16.19 14.41 -0.81
C ASP A 22 -15.89 14.33 -2.33
N GLY A 23 -15.59 13.12 -2.83
CA GLY A 23 -15.23 12.87 -4.22
C GLY A 23 -13.77 13.15 -4.57
N LYS A 24 -12.91 13.46 -3.58
CA LYS A 24 -11.47 13.59 -3.71
C LYS A 24 -10.76 12.44 -3.02
N ALA A 25 -9.52 12.21 -3.43
CA ALA A 25 -8.71 11.17 -2.83
C ALA A 25 -8.14 11.69 -1.51
N ASP A 26 -8.31 10.91 -0.45
CA ASP A 26 -7.68 11.17 0.85
C ASP A 26 -6.39 10.36 1.01
N ALA A 27 -6.30 9.22 0.32
CA ALA A 27 -5.16 8.34 0.37
C ALA A 27 -4.92 7.65 -0.96
N ARG A 28 -3.65 7.35 -1.24
CA ARG A 28 -3.24 6.51 -2.37
C ARG A 28 -2.74 5.18 -1.83
N VAL A 29 -3.40 4.09 -2.21
CA VAL A 29 -3.06 2.75 -1.74
C VAL A 29 -2.29 2.00 -2.83
N GLN A 30 -1.15 1.44 -2.48
CA GLN A 30 -0.39 0.57 -3.37
C GLN A 30 -1.08 -0.80 -3.48
N ILE A 31 -1.45 -1.19 -4.70
CA ILE A 31 -2.03 -2.50 -5.01
C ILE A 31 -1.16 -3.31 -5.97
N GLY A 32 -0.09 -2.72 -6.50
CA GLY A 32 0.84 -3.32 -7.43
C GLY A 32 1.84 -4.29 -6.80
N PRO A 33 2.34 -5.28 -7.56
CA PRO A 33 3.40 -6.17 -7.07
C PRO A 33 4.75 -5.47 -6.85
N ALA A 34 4.93 -4.27 -7.41
CA ALA A 34 6.08 -3.43 -7.13
C ALA A 34 5.72 -2.41 -6.03
N VAL A 35 5.73 -2.88 -4.77
CA VAL A 35 5.55 -2.03 -3.60
C VAL A 35 6.80 -1.15 -3.37
N ARG A 36 6.58 0.14 -3.23
CA ARG A 36 7.62 1.15 -2.96
C ARG A 36 7.68 1.50 -1.49
N GLY A 37 8.88 1.85 -1.04
CA GLY A 37 9.14 2.35 0.31
C GLY A 37 9.34 1.25 1.35
N THR A 38 9.53 1.69 2.58
CA THR A 38 9.85 0.85 3.75
C THR A 38 8.81 0.97 4.86
N ALA A 39 7.68 1.63 4.59
CA ALA A 39 6.68 1.98 5.60
C ALA A 39 6.21 0.80 6.43
N LEU A 40 5.97 -0.37 5.82
CA LEU A 40 5.59 -1.57 6.57
C LEU A 40 6.67 -2.02 7.55
N ARG A 41 7.93 -2.14 7.09
CA ARG A 41 9.06 -2.48 7.97
C ARG A 41 9.22 -1.47 9.10
N ASP A 42 9.18 -0.19 8.76
CA ASP A 42 9.46 0.90 9.69
C ASP A 42 8.32 1.11 10.71
N SER A 43 7.14 0.55 10.44
CA SER A 43 6.02 0.54 11.39
C SER A 43 6.09 -0.56 12.45
N LEU A 44 7.03 -1.51 12.33
CA LEU A 44 7.19 -2.61 13.29
C LEU A 44 8.04 -2.13 14.48
N ASP A 45 7.47 -2.17 15.67
CA ASP A 45 8.14 -1.80 16.93
C ASP A 45 9.09 -2.88 17.45
N PHE A 46 8.95 -4.11 16.97
CA PHE A 46 9.75 -5.27 17.39
C PHE A 46 10.94 -5.60 16.46
N ILE A 47 11.11 -4.88 15.35
CA ILE A 47 12.27 -5.01 14.44
C ILE A 47 12.95 -3.66 14.31
N GLN A 48 14.23 -3.59 14.67
CA GLN A 48 15.05 -2.39 14.57
C GLN A 48 16.35 -2.66 13.81
N PHE A 49 16.99 -1.60 13.35
CA PHE A 49 18.27 -1.71 12.62
C PHE A 49 19.33 -2.50 13.39
N ASN A 50 19.37 -2.36 14.71
CA ASN A 50 20.35 -3.05 15.58
C ASN A 50 20.18 -4.57 15.62
N ASP A 51 19.06 -5.11 15.10
CA ASP A 51 18.85 -6.55 14.95
C ASP A 51 19.57 -7.12 13.71
N PHE A 52 20.20 -6.27 12.90
CA PHE A 52 20.88 -6.63 11.65
C PHE A 52 22.36 -6.27 11.69
N THR A 53 23.16 -7.04 10.96
CA THR A 53 24.62 -6.86 10.89
C THR A 53 25.00 -5.56 10.17
N ASN A 54 24.24 -5.15 9.16
CA ASN A 54 24.56 -3.99 8.34
C ASN A 54 23.32 -3.43 7.61
N GLN A 55 23.51 -2.30 6.93
CA GLN A 55 22.46 -1.60 6.17
C GLN A 55 21.94 -2.39 4.97
N ILE A 56 22.78 -3.25 4.37
CA ILE A 56 22.38 -4.06 3.23
C ILE A 56 21.37 -5.11 3.69
N ASP A 57 21.62 -5.80 4.79
CA ASP A 57 20.73 -6.83 5.34
C ASP A 57 19.38 -6.22 5.75
N PHE A 58 19.39 -5.08 6.41
CA PHE A 58 18.16 -4.38 6.81
C PHE A 58 17.33 -3.91 5.59
N ALA A 59 17.99 -3.48 4.51
CA ALA A 59 17.32 -3.13 3.26
C ALA A 59 16.74 -4.36 2.54
N GLN A 60 17.48 -5.48 2.54
CA GLN A 60 17.01 -6.75 1.97
C GLN A 60 15.80 -7.29 2.73
N PHE A 61 15.78 -7.18 4.05
CA PHE A 61 14.61 -7.51 4.87
C PHE A 61 13.38 -6.71 4.44
N GLY A 62 13.49 -5.38 4.34
CA GLY A 62 12.38 -4.54 3.90
C GLY A 62 11.85 -4.92 2.52
N LYS A 63 12.75 -5.23 1.57
CA LYS A 63 12.37 -5.69 0.23
C LYS A 63 11.65 -7.04 0.26
N ALA A 64 12.16 -8.00 1.04
CA ALA A 64 11.55 -9.32 1.19
C ALA A 64 10.17 -9.22 1.87
N PHE A 65 10.03 -8.33 2.85
CA PHE A 65 8.77 -8.10 3.55
C PHE A 65 7.70 -7.51 2.63
N ASN A 66 8.06 -6.53 1.79
CA ASN A 66 7.17 -6.02 0.76
C ASN A 66 6.77 -7.09 -0.26
N ALA A 67 7.70 -7.96 -0.68
CA ALA A 67 7.39 -9.07 -1.58
C ALA A 67 6.46 -10.11 -0.92
N TYR A 68 6.60 -10.31 0.39
CA TYR A 68 5.68 -11.16 1.16
C TYR A 68 4.27 -10.55 1.19
N ALA A 69 4.13 -9.26 1.48
CA ALA A 69 2.84 -8.56 1.46
C ALA A 69 2.15 -8.62 0.09
N ASP A 70 2.92 -8.49 -1.01
CA ASP A 70 2.37 -8.69 -2.36
C ASP A 70 1.81 -10.11 -2.54
N LYS A 71 2.61 -11.12 -2.21
CA LYS A 71 2.22 -12.52 -2.37
C LYS A 71 1.02 -12.92 -1.52
N THR A 72 0.89 -12.38 -0.31
CA THR A 72 -0.18 -12.76 0.62
C THR A 72 -1.46 -11.94 0.46
N VAL A 73 -1.34 -10.68 0.01
CA VAL A 73 -2.46 -9.73 -0.05
C VAL A 73 -2.68 -9.19 -1.46
N LEU A 74 -1.71 -8.46 -2.01
CA LEU A 74 -1.93 -7.64 -3.22
C LEU A 74 -2.16 -8.45 -4.50
N SER A 75 -1.51 -9.59 -4.63
CA SER A 75 -1.66 -10.50 -5.77
C SER A 75 -3.07 -11.11 -5.86
N LYS A 76 -3.82 -11.12 -4.76
CA LYS A 76 -5.21 -11.62 -4.70
C LYS A 76 -6.24 -10.56 -5.04
N LEU A 77 -5.84 -9.29 -5.10
CA LEU A 77 -6.75 -8.19 -5.37
C LEU A 77 -7.13 -8.16 -6.85
N PRO A 78 -8.39 -7.82 -7.17
CA PRO A 78 -8.81 -7.58 -8.54
C PRO A 78 -8.00 -6.43 -9.16
N ARG A 79 -7.77 -6.51 -10.47
CA ARG A 79 -7.02 -5.50 -11.24
C ARG A 79 -7.89 -4.64 -12.15
N GLU A 80 -9.17 -4.99 -12.24
CA GLU A 80 -10.12 -4.43 -13.19
C GLU A 80 -11.39 -3.96 -12.48
N ALA A 81 -12.08 -3.01 -13.11
CA ALA A 81 -13.33 -2.43 -12.63
C ALA A 81 -13.23 -2.03 -11.14
N LEU A 82 -12.15 -1.34 -10.78
CA LEU A 82 -11.83 -0.96 -9.41
C LEU A 82 -12.58 0.30 -8.96
N GLU A 83 -12.74 1.24 -9.87
CA GLU A 83 -13.43 2.51 -9.61
C GLU A 83 -14.88 2.27 -9.21
N GLY A 84 -15.35 3.03 -8.22
CA GLY A 84 -16.69 2.90 -7.65
C GLY A 84 -16.82 1.86 -6.54
N ARG A 85 -15.87 0.91 -6.42
CA ARG A 85 -15.91 -0.15 -5.40
C ARG A 85 -15.49 0.37 -4.03
N SER A 86 -15.94 -0.32 -2.97
CA SER A 86 -15.45 -0.07 -1.62
C SER A 86 -14.08 -0.73 -1.41
N ALA A 87 -13.21 -0.05 -0.68
CA ALA A 87 -11.91 -0.54 -0.25
C ALA A 87 -11.78 -0.43 1.28
N LYS A 88 -11.38 -1.53 1.91
CA LYS A 88 -10.97 -1.59 3.31
C LYS A 88 -9.49 -1.95 3.33
N VAL A 89 -8.68 -1.08 3.93
CA VAL A 89 -7.22 -1.18 3.89
C VAL A 89 -6.67 -0.94 5.28
N LEU A 90 -5.80 -1.82 5.74
CA LEU A 90 -4.93 -1.60 6.89
C LEU A 90 -3.49 -1.58 6.37
N GLY A 91 -2.74 -0.54 6.68
CA GLY A 91 -1.40 -0.37 6.16
C GLY A 91 -0.63 0.72 6.84
N ALA A 92 0.62 0.88 6.42
CA ALA A 92 1.52 1.93 6.90
C ALA A 92 1.82 2.91 5.77
N TYR A 93 2.01 4.18 6.13
CA TYR A 93 2.51 5.20 5.23
C TYR A 93 3.56 6.03 5.97
N THR A 94 4.47 6.63 5.22
CA THR A 94 5.43 7.58 5.78
C THR A 94 4.85 8.98 5.65
N LEU A 95 4.89 9.76 6.73
CA LEU A 95 4.52 11.18 6.69
C LEU A 95 5.52 11.94 5.81
N GLY A 96 5.04 12.44 4.68
CA GLY A 96 5.80 13.35 3.83
C GLY A 96 5.78 14.78 4.39
N SER A 97 6.66 15.62 3.86
CA SER A 97 6.78 17.04 4.22
C SER A 97 5.91 17.97 3.35
N GLY A 98 5.01 17.43 2.52
CA GLY A 98 4.21 18.19 1.55
C GLY A 98 2.70 17.89 1.62
N GLN A 99 1.95 18.45 0.67
CA GLN A 99 0.50 18.21 0.48
C GLN A 99 0.18 16.94 -0.31
N ASP A 100 1.18 16.08 -0.55
CA ASP A 100 0.96 14.83 -1.27
C ASP A 100 0.06 13.89 -0.46
N LEU A 101 -0.77 13.13 -1.18
CA LEU A 101 -1.60 12.12 -0.57
C LEU A 101 -0.74 11.05 0.12
N PRO A 102 -1.14 10.57 1.32
CA PRO A 102 -0.45 9.49 1.99
C PRO A 102 -0.41 8.25 1.09
N LEU A 103 0.80 7.82 0.75
CA LEU A 103 1.04 6.60 -0.02
C LEU A 103 1.04 5.40 0.93
N VAL A 104 -0.11 4.76 1.05
CA VAL A 104 -0.32 3.63 1.95
C VAL A 104 0.21 2.35 1.33
N THR A 105 1.05 1.66 2.08
CA THR A 105 1.48 0.29 1.82
C THR A 105 0.63 -0.66 2.67
N PRO A 106 -0.26 -1.46 2.05
CA PRO A 106 -1.19 -2.28 2.79
C PRO A 106 -0.53 -3.53 3.38
N ALA A 107 -0.79 -3.77 4.66
CA ALA A 107 -0.59 -5.05 5.33
C ALA A 107 -1.82 -5.97 5.15
N GLU A 108 -3.01 -5.37 5.02
CA GLU A 108 -4.26 -6.05 4.69
C GLU A 108 -5.07 -5.18 3.73
N ALA A 109 -5.76 -5.80 2.78
CA ALA A 109 -6.62 -5.10 1.85
C ALA A 109 -7.77 -5.99 1.39
N GLU A 110 -8.96 -5.40 1.33
CA GLU A 110 -10.17 -6.01 0.81
C GLU A 110 -10.88 -5.02 -0.12
N ILE A 111 -11.31 -5.50 -1.27
CA ILE A 111 -12.07 -4.71 -2.26
C ILE A 111 -13.45 -5.35 -2.40
N GLY A 112 -14.49 -4.60 -2.01
CA GLY A 112 -15.89 -5.04 -2.05
C GLY A 112 -16.36 -5.36 -3.48
N PRO A 113 -17.57 -5.90 -3.70
CA PRO A 113 -18.01 -6.37 -5.01
C PRO A 113 -18.04 -5.27 -6.09
N LYS A 114 -18.16 -5.67 -7.36
CA LYS A 114 -18.38 -4.71 -8.46
C LYS A 114 -19.68 -3.92 -8.22
N PRO A 115 -19.74 -2.63 -8.59
CA PRO A 115 -20.96 -1.83 -8.48
C PRO A 115 -22.10 -2.38 -9.33
#